data_AF-A0A933GWN4-F1
#
_entry.id   AF-A0A933GWN4-F1
#
_cell.length_a   1.000
_cell.length_b   1.000
_cell.length_c   1.000
_cell.angle_alpha   90.00
_cell.angle_beta   90.00
_cell.angle_gamma   90.00
#
_symmetry.space_group_name_H-M   'P 1'
#
loop_
_entity.id
_entity.type
_entity.pdbx_description
1 polymer ?
#
loop_
_entity_poly.entity_id
_entity_poly.type
_entity_poly.pdbx_seq_one_letter_code
_entity_poly.pdbx_strand_id
1 'polypeptide(L)'
;MRLACRARERFPWCRDLPEEEFLLHVLPHRGSDEPFQRWRRRFYDALAEAALRLEKPEEVALFVNRLAAAIFRYRGDTGWEDEGALTLLSTHEGRCEDMVNLVLAMLRAVGLPASHVYTPAWAKGDGNHAWCGVALGEEFLSFMGCEPRAEPPFFRCYMDEIVAAKVYFRSPFATLDVTSRFGRSCELAVAVGRDHAEREVHLDVLNSGGWRTVGGGRVDGEGVARFGPVGCREAILLLVSQNAAGFDASGVRAACDPFVLSPDGTVRPLAGRGEPVEATLAPGRLAPGREYAIAAWTDSRWTIAGRFRSDGEGGALLSLVPDRVHQVLDGDRPAARPFVLEGGSIVFY
;
A
#
# COMPACT_ATOMS: atom_id res chain seq x y z
N MET A 1 -11.55 -25.13 -10.38
CA MET A 1 -11.08 -26.39 -9.77
C MET A 1 -10.45 -27.35 -10.78
N ARG A 2 -11.19 -28.07 -11.64
CA ARG A 2 -10.61 -29.09 -12.56
C ARG A 2 -9.34 -28.66 -13.32
N LEU A 3 -9.33 -27.45 -13.89
CA LEU A 3 -8.15 -26.93 -14.62
C LEU A 3 -6.98 -26.57 -13.71
N ALA A 4 -7.23 -26.17 -12.46
CA ALA A 4 -6.17 -25.94 -11.49
C ALA A 4 -5.53 -27.26 -11.05
N CYS A 5 -6.34 -28.31 -10.83
CA CYS A 5 -5.84 -29.66 -10.54
C CYS A 5 -5.04 -30.21 -11.72
N ARG A 6 -5.52 -29.99 -12.96
CA ARG A 6 -4.77 -30.35 -14.17
C ARG A 6 -3.42 -29.65 -14.25
N ALA A 7 -3.36 -28.36 -13.92
CA ALA A 7 -2.09 -27.63 -13.84
C ALA A 7 -1.18 -28.23 -12.75
N ARG A 8 -1.73 -28.57 -11.57
CA ARG A 8 -1.01 -29.25 -10.50
C ARG A 8 -0.37 -30.57 -10.94
N GLU A 9 -1.11 -31.39 -11.69
CA GLU A 9 -0.60 -32.67 -12.19
C GLU A 9 0.47 -32.49 -13.28
N ARG A 10 0.32 -31.46 -14.11
CA ARG A 10 1.12 -31.28 -15.34
C ARG A 10 2.43 -30.52 -15.13
N PHE A 11 2.43 -29.48 -14.30
CA PHE A 11 3.58 -28.59 -14.17
C PHE A 11 4.44 -28.97 -12.96
N PRO A 12 5.77 -29.21 -13.13
CA PRO A 12 6.65 -29.64 -12.04
C PRO A 12 6.60 -28.71 -10.81
N TRP A 13 6.68 -27.40 -11.04
CA TRP A 13 6.63 -26.39 -9.97
C TRP A 13 5.30 -26.28 -9.24
N CYS A 14 4.23 -26.86 -9.78
CA CYS A 14 2.92 -26.86 -9.14
C CYS A 14 2.67 -28.18 -8.40
N ARG A 15 3.13 -29.28 -8.98
CA ARG A 15 2.98 -30.63 -8.41
C ARG A 15 3.60 -30.73 -7.02
N ASP A 16 4.76 -30.11 -6.86
CA ASP A 16 5.58 -30.25 -5.65
C ASP A 16 5.18 -29.22 -4.56
N LEU A 17 4.18 -28.37 -4.82
CA LEU A 17 3.67 -27.41 -3.84
C LEU A 17 2.94 -28.12 -2.69
N PRO A 18 3.15 -27.67 -1.44
CA PRO A 18 2.26 -27.98 -0.33
C PRO A 18 0.81 -27.67 -0.70
N GLU A 19 -0.12 -28.45 -0.14
CA GLU A 19 -1.54 -28.29 -0.44
C GLU A 19 -2.06 -26.89 -0.11
N GLU A 20 -1.66 -26.33 1.03
CA GLU A 20 -2.04 -24.98 1.47
C GLU A 20 -1.58 -23.91 0.47
N GLU A 21 -0.34 -23.98 -0.01
CA GLU A 21 0.21 -23.08 -1.02
C GLU A 21 -0.56 -23.18 -2.35
N PHE A 22 -0.90 -24.41 -2.75
CA PHE A 22 -1.74 -24.62 -3.93
C PHE A 22 -3.13 -23.98 -3.77
N LEU A 23 -3.77 -24.18 -2.62
CA LEU A 23 -5.11 -23.64 -2.33
C LEU A 23 -5.12 -22.10 -2.24
N LEU A 24 -4.07 -21.50 -1.69
CA LEU A 24 -3.96 -20.06 -1.48
C LEU A 24 -3.44 -19.29 -2.70
N HIS A 25 -2.55 -19.89 -3.50
CA HIS A 25 -1.81 -19.15 -4.52
C HIS A 25 -2.02 -19.64 -5.95
N VAL A 26 -2.49 -20.87 -6.17
CA VAL A 26 -2.75 -21.42 -7.51
C VAL A 26 -4.23 -21.59 -7.80
N LEU A 27 -4.99 -22.20 -6.88
CA LEU A 27 -6.40 -22.50 -7.02
C LEU A 27 -7.31 -21.27 -7.18
N PRO A 28 -7.05 -20.10 -6.53
CA PRO A 28 -7.97 -18.98 -6.58
C PRO A 28 -8.34 -18.56 -7.99
N HIS A 29 -9.61 -18.22 -8.16
CA HIS A 29 -10.18 -17.83 -9.44
C HIS A 29 -10.24 -16.31 -9.62
N ARG A 30 -9.79 -15.54 -8.63
CA ARG A 30 -9.66 -14.09 -8.67
C ARG A 30 -8.51 -13.63 -7.76
N GLY A 31 -7.95 -12.45 -7.99
CA GLY A 31 -6.85 -11.85 -7.24
C GLY A 31 -7.31 -10.87 -6.17
N SER A 32 -8.30 -10.04 -6.48
CA SER A 32 -8.83 -8.98 -5.62
C SER A 32 -10.36 -9.06 -5.53
N ASP A 33 -11.09 -7.99 -5.89
CA ASP A 33 -12.55 -7.91 -5.89
C ASP A 33 -13.19 -8.07 -7.28
N GLU A 34 -12.41 -8.48 -8.28
CA GLU A 34 -12.90 -8.53 -9.65
C GLU A 34 -14.04 -9.56 -9.86
N PRO A 35 -14.94 -9.32 -10.83
CA PRO A 35 -16.02 -10.25 -11.17
C PRO A 35 -15.51 -11.65 -11.54
N PHE A 36 -16.25 -12.68 -11.11
CA PHE A 36 -15.90 -14.06 -11.41
C PHE A 36 -16.01 -14.38 -12.90
N GLN A 37 -14.90 -14.81 -13.50
CA GLN A 37 -14.84 -15.16 -14.92
C GLN A 37 -14.17 -16.52 -15.16
N ARG A 38 -14.54 -17.18 -16.26
CA ARG A 38 -14.00 -18.49 -16.65
C ARG A 38 -12.69 -18.37 -17.44
N TRP A 39 -11.76 -17.54 -16.96
CA TRP A 39 -10.49 -17.23 -17.66
C TRP A 39 -9.52 -18.41 -17.77
N ARG A 40 -9.53 -19.33 -16.78
CA ARG A 40 -8.48 -20.35 -16.63
C ARG A 40 -8.30 -21.24 -17.85
N ARG A 41 -9.41 -21.60 -18.53
CA ARG A 41 -9.29 -22.42 -19.74
C ARG A 41 -8.57 -21.69 -20.86
N ARG A 42 -8.95 -20.43 -21.10
CA ARG A 42 -8.40 -19.61 -22.18
C ARG A 42 -6.89 -19.42 -22.00
N PHE A 43 -6.44 -19.08 -20.79
CA PHE A 43 -5.02 -18.90 -20.52
C PHE A 43 -4.26 -20.24 -20.47
N TYR A 44 -4.84 -21.32 -19.93
CA TYR A 44 -4.20 -22.63 -19.94
C TYR A 44 -3.95 -23.11 -21.37
N ASP A 45 -4.99 -23.08 -22.22
CA ASP A 45 -4.91 -23.55 -23.60
C ASP A 45 -3.92 -22.68 -24.43
N ALA A 46 -3.77 -21.39 -24.10
CA ALA A 46 -2.83 -20.48 -24.77
C ALA A 46 -1.38 -20.61 -24.29
N LEU A 47 -1.14 -20.89 -23.00
CA LEU A 47 0.19 -20.76 -22.38
C LEU A 47 0.87 -22.10 -22.06
N ALA A 48 0.12 -23.19 -21.87
CA ALA A 48 0.66 -24.41 -21.27
C ALA A 48 1.84 -25.02 -22.05
N GLU A 49 1.75 -25.11 -23.38
CA GLU A 49 2.84 -25.69 -24.19
C GLU A 49 4.08 -24.81 -24.20
N ALA A 50 3.93 -23.48 -24.17
CA ALA A 50 5.05 -22.56 -24.10
C ALA A 50 5.72 -22.60 -22.72
N ALA A 51 4.94 -22.63 -21.65
CA ALA A 51 5.44 -22.72 -20.29
C ALA A 51 6.25 -24.01 -20.04
N LEU A 52 5.83 -25.15 -20.60
CA LEU A 52 6.57 -26.42 -20.47
C LEU A 52 7.91 -26.47 -21.23
N ARG A 53 8.17 -25.53 -22.12
CA ARG A 53 9.46 -25.39 -22.81
C ARG A 53 10.48 -24.59 -21.99
N LEU A 54 10.05 -23.98 -20.89
CA LEU A 54 10.89 -23.25 -19.97
C LEU A 54 11.21 -24.18 -18.79
N GLU A 55 12.47 -24.20 -18.37
CA GLU A 55 12.93 -25.12 -17.32
C GLU A 55 12.62 -24.56 -15.94
N LYS A 56 12.69 -23.23 -15.80
CA LYS A 56 12.63 -22.55 -14.52
C LYS A 56 11.33 -21.77 -14.32
N PRO A 57 10.69 -21.84 -13.13
CA PRO A 57 9.47 -21.07 -12.82
C PRO A 57 9.62 -19.56 -13.02
N GLU A 58 10.80 -19.02 -12.74
CA GLU A 58 11.16 -17.62 -12.91
C GLU A 58 11.12 -17.22 -14.40
N GLU A 59 11.58 -18.10 -15.29
CA GLU A 59 11.51 -17.87 -16.74
C GLU A 59 10.06 -17.83 -17.22
N VAL A 60 9.21 -18.70 -16.68
CA VAL A 60 7.77 -18.72 -16.96
C VAL A 60 7.12 -17.43 -16.47
N ALA A 61 7.44 -16.98 -15.25
CA ALA A 61 6.93 -15.73 -14.70
C ALA A 61 7.33 -14.52 -15.57
N LEU A 62 8.60 -14.44 -15.98
CA LEU A 62 9.10 -13.38 -16.85
C LEU A 62 8.45 -13.42 -18.24
N PHE A 63 8.31 -14.61 -18.83
CA PHE A 63 7.65 -14.81 -20.12
C PHE A 63 6.20 -14.32 -20.08
N VAL A 64 5.44 -14.75 -19.06
CA VAL A 64 4.04 -14.34 -18.87
C VAL A 64 3.95 -12.82 -18.67
N ASN A 65 4.83 -12.23 -17.86
CA ASN A 65 4.80 -10.80 -17.61
C ASN A 65 5.11 -9.97 -18.88
N ARG A 66 6.04 -10.43 -19.72
CA ARG A 66 6.33 -9.83 -21.04
C ARG A 66 5.17 -9.95 -22.01
N LEU A 67 4.49 -11.09 -22.03
CA LEU A 67 3.32 -11.25 -22.87
C LEU A 67 2.18 -10.33 -22.42
N ALA A 68 1.96 -10.23 -21.11
CA ALA A 68 0.95 -9.33 -20.54
C ALA A 68 1.25 -7.85 -20.88
N ALA A 69 2.51 -7.42 -20.77
CA ALA A 69 2.95 -6.08 -21.16
C ALA A 69 2.74 -5.75 -22.65
N ALA A 70 2.81 -6.76 -23.53
CA ALA A 70 2.57 -6.58 -24.95
C ALA A 70 1.08 -6.32 -25.28
N ILE A 71 0.16 -6.67 -24.38
CA ILE A 71 -1.29 -6.60 -24.61
C ILE A 71 -2.04 -5.70 -23.64
N PHE A 72 -1.39 -5.18 -22.60
CA PHE A 72 -2.06 -4.42 -21.55
C PHE A 72 -1.16 -3.30 -21.02
N ARG A 73 -1.73 -2.11 -20.78
CA ARG A 73 -1.00 -0.92 -20.33
C ARG A 73 -1.66 -0.25 -19.13
N TYR A 74 -0.85 0.40 -18.29
CA TYR A 74 -1.38 1.16 -17.17
C TYR A 74 -2.20 2.38 -17.63
N ARG A 75 -3.35 2.59 -16.99
CA ARG A 75 -4.18 3.80 -17.08
C ARG A 75 -4.86 4.07 -15.74
N GLY A 76 -4.34 5.07 -15.03
CA GLY A 76 -4.74 5.38 -13.64
C GLY A 76 -6.13 5.99 -13.45
N ASP A 77 -6.77 6.53 -14.50
CA ASP A 77 -8.11 7.16 -14.43
C ASP A 77 -9.19 6.25 -15.07
N THR A 78 -9.07 4.95 -14.79
CA THR A 78 -10.14 3.97 -15.02
C THR A 78 -10.88 3.81 -13.68
N GLY A 79 -12.18 3.47 -13.69
CA GLY A 79 -13.01 3.48 -12.47
C GLY A 79 -12.42 2.68 -11.29
N TRP A 80 -12.96 2.90 -10.09
CA TRP A 80 -12.49 2.24 -8.86
C TRP A 80 -12.83 0.73 -8.76
N GLU A 81 -13.60 0.21 -9.70
CA GLU A 81 -13.96 -1.21 -9.73
C GLU A 81 -12.80 -2.04 -10.28
N ASP A 82 -12.57 -3.22 -9.72
CA ASP A 82 -11.55 -4.15 -10.21
C ASP A 82 -12.12 -4.96 -11.37
N GLU A 83 -11.39 -5.02 -12.48
CA GLU A 83 -11.90 -5.62 -13.70
C GLU A 83 -11.47 -7.10 -13.86
N GLY A 84 -12.37 -7.90 -14.43
CA GLY A 84 -12.13 -9.32 -14.65
C GLY A 84 -11.12 -9.57 -15.78
N ALA A 85 -10.25 -10.58 -15.64
CA ALA A 85 -9.16 -10.85 -16.59
C ALA A 85 -9.59 -11.02 -18.07
N LEU A 86 -10.80 -11.51 -18.37
CA LEU A 86 -11.31 -11.56 -19.75
C LEU A 86 -11.79 -10.20 -20.26
N THR A 87 -12.30 -9.33 -19.38
CA THR A 87 -12.62 -7.93 -19.71
C THR A 87 -11.35 -7.17 -20.05
N LEU A 88 -10.28 -7.40 -19.26
CA LEU A 88 -8.97 -6.78 -19.46
C LEU A 88 -8.34 -7.13 -20.83
N LEU A 89 -8.62 -8.33 -21.36
CA LEU A 89 -8.22 -8.71 -22.72
C LEU A 89 -8.98 -7.97 -23.82
N SER A 90 -10.07 -7.26 -23.49
CA SER A 90 -10.84 -6.43 -24.42
C SER A 90 -10.54 -4.94 -24.25
N THR A 91 -10.26 -4.48 -23.03
CA THR A 91 -9.95 -3.06 -22.77
C THR A 91 -8.50 -2.72 -23.07
N HIS A 92 -7.57 -3.66 -22.86
CA HIS A 92 -6.12 -3.47 -23.03
C HIS A 92 -5.48 -2.38 -22.15
N GLU A 93 -6.21 -1.86 -21.15
CA GLU A 93 -5.74 -0.88 -20.19
C GLU A 93 -6.50 -0.93 -18.86
N GLY A 94 -5.87 -0.47 -17.78
CA GLY A 94 -6.43 -0.46 -16.42
C GLY A 94 -5.41 -0.06 -15.34
N ARG A 95 -5.80 -0.14 -14.06
CA ARG A 95 -4.99 0.27 -12.90
C ARG A 95 -3.95 -0.80 -12.52
N CYS A 96 -3.18 -0.53 -11.46
CA CYS A 96 -2.21 -1.50 -10.96
C CYS A 96 -2.86 -2.81 -10.51
N GLU A 97 -4.06 -2.76 -9.92
CA GLU A 97 -4.85 -3.93 -9.54
C GLU A 97 -5.23 -4.78 -10.75
N ASP A 98 -5.65 -4.14 -11.85
CA ASP A 98 -6.02 -4.82 -13.09
C ASP A 98 -4.81 -5.52 -13.73
N MET A 99 -3.65 -4.84 -13.75
CA MET A 99 -2.39 -5.42 -14.24
C MET A 99 -2.02 -6.68 -13.45
N VAL A 100 -2.17 -6.63 -12.12
CA VAL A 100 -1.94 -7.77 -11.23
C VAL A 100 -2.95 -8.88 -11.50
N ASN A 101 -4.24 -8.57 -11.59
CA ASN A 101 -5.29 -9.55 -11.84
C ASN A 101 -5.11 -10.29 -13.17
N LEU A 102 -4.75 -9.59 -14.24
CA LEU A 102 -4.44 -10.20 -15.54
C LEU A 102 -3.25 -11.16 -15.44
N VAL A 103 -2.14 -10.69 -14.86
CA VAL A 103 -0.91 -11.49 -14.75
C VAL A 103 -1.12 -12.70 -13.84
N LEU A 104 -1.79 -12.55 -12.70
CA LEU A 104 -2.16 -13.67 -11.82
C LEU A 104 -3.01 -14.71 -12.54
N ALA A 105 -4.01 -14.29 -13.33
CA ALA A 105 -4.82 -15.22 -14.10
C ALA A 105 -3.97 -16.04 -15.09
N MET A 106 -3.01 -15.40 -15.76
CA MET A 106 -2.08 -16.07 -16.67
C MET A 106 -1.14 -17.04 -15.94
N LEU A 107 -0.48 -16.59 -14.86
CA LEU A 107 0.46 -17.39 -14.07
C LEU A 107 -0.22 -18.61 -13.42
N ARG A 108 -1.37 -18.40 -12.78
CA ARG A 108 -2.15 -19.47 -12.14
C ARG A 108 -2.72 -20.46 -13.14
N ALA A 109 -2.95 -20.05 -14.39
CA ALA A 109 -3.36 -20.99 -15.43
C ALA A 109 -2.26 -22.02 -15.75
N VAL A 110 -0.99 -21.66 -15.59
CA VAL A 110 0.16 -22.56 -15.76
C VAL A 110 0.76 -23.04 -14.43
N GLY A 111 -0.02 -22.97 -13.35
CA GLY A 111 0.32 -23.59 -12.07
C GLY A 111 1.34 -22.83 -11.21
N LEU A 112 1.72 -21.59 -11.57
CA LEU A 112 2.58 -20.79 -10.70
C LEU A 112 1.79 -20.24 -9.49
N PRO A 113 2.35 -20.34 -8.27
CA PRO A 113 1.73 -19.84 -7.04
C PRO A 113 1.84 -18.32 -6.95
N ALA A 114 0.95 -17.63 -7.66
CA ALA A 114 0.95 -16.17 -7.75
C ALA A 114 -0.02 -15.53 -6.74
N SER A 115 0.40 -14.41 -6.16
CA SER A 115 -0.27 -13.65 -5.10
C SER A 115 -0.50 -12.21 -5.52
N HIS A 116 -1.65 -11.68 -5.13
CA HIS A 116 -1.94 -10.26 -5.28
C HIS A 116 -1.35 -9.56 -4.06
N VAL A 117 -0.23 -8.88 -4.25
CA VAL A 117 0.46 -8.16 -3.17
C VAL A 117 0.01 -6.72 -3.20
N TYR A 118 -0.30 -6.12 -2.06
CA TYR A 118 -0.72 -4.72 -2.03
C TYR A 118 -0.43 -4.02 -0.71
N THR A 119 -0.32 -2.69 -0.79
CA THR A 119 -0.45 -1.79 0.36
C THR A 119 -1.81 -1.07 0.27
N PRO A 120 -2.63 -1.04 1.34
CA PRO A 120 -3.92 -0.35 1.29
C PRO A 120 -3.80 1.16 1.05
N ALA A 121 -2.73 1.77 1.59
CA ALA A 121 -2.41 3.17 1.40
C ALA A 121 -0.92 3.39 1.62
N TRP A 122 -0.29 4.21 0.79
CA TRP A 122 1.10 4.60 0.97
C TRP A 122 1.30 5.44 2.23
N ALA A 123 2.38 5.16 2.95
CA ALA A 123 2.79 5.94 4.11
C ALA A 123 3.44 7.27 3.70
N LYS A 124 4.21 7.27 2.59
CA LYS A 124 4.98 8.42 2.07
C LYS A 124 4.52 8.93 0.70
N GLY A 125 3.30 8.58 0.30
CA GLY A 125 2.71 8.97 -0.97
C GLY A 125 1.18 8.93 -0.89
N ASP A 126 0.53 9.22 -2.01
CA ASP A 126 -0.92 9.19 -2.11
C ASP A 126 -1.39 7.96 -2.89
N GLY A 127 -2.61 7.51 -2.61
CA GLY A 127 -3.20 6.31 -3.20
C GLY A 127 -2.71 5.02 -2.54
N ASN A 128 -3.10 3.92 -3.17
CA ASN A 128 -2.71 2.56 -2.82
C ASN A 128 -1.74 2.02 -3.87
N HIS A 129 -1.36 0.75 -3.75
CA HIS A 129 -0.73 0.06 -4.87
C HIS A 129 -0.79 -1.46 -4.76
N ALA A 130 -0.81 -2.12 -5.92
CA ALA A 130 -0.76 -3.56 -6.03
C ALA A 130 0.33 -4.03 -7.02
N TRP A 131 0.96 -5.16 -6.72
CA TRP A 131 1.96 -5.80 -7.57
C TRP A 131 1.88 -7.34 -7.46
N CYS A 132 2.67 -8.04 -8.27
CA CYS A 132 2.68 -9.49 -8.33
C CYS A 132 3.73 -10.07 -7.37
N GLY A 133 3.34 -11.14 -6.66
CA GLY A 133 4.24 -11.98 -5.88
C GLY A 133 4.16 -13.42 -6.35
N VAL A 134 5.28 -14.15 -6.45
CA VAL A 134 5.29 -15.60 -6.70
C VAL A 134 6.19 -16.27 -5.67
N ALA A 135 5.65 -17.23 -4.91
CA ALA A 135 6.38 -17.96 -3.88
C ALA A 135 6.93 -19.29 -4.41
N LEU A 136 8.25 -19.48 -4.43
CA LEU A 136 8.93 -20.66 -4.97
C LEU A 136 9.77 -21.31 -3.87
N GLY A 137 9.09 -21.89 -2.87
CA GLY A 137 9.76 -22.38 -1.66
C GLY A 137 10.29 -21.22 -0.82
N GLU A 138 11.61 -21.16 -0.64
CA GLU A 138 12.26 -20.06 0.10
C GLU A 138 12.41 -18.79 -0.74
N GLU A 139 12.33 -18.90 -2.07
CA GLU A 139 12.44 -17.75 -2.96
C GLU A 139 11.09 -17.04 -3.14
N PHE A 140 11.13 -15.72 -3.29
CA PHE A 140 9.97 -14.89 -3.56
C PHE A 140 10.26 -13.93 -4.71
N LEU A 141 9.51 -14.05 -5.79
CA LEU A 141 9.59 -13.14 -6.93
C LEU A 141 8.62 -11.99 -6.72
N SER A 142 9.15 -10.77 -6.60
CA SER A 142 8.36 -9.54 -6.52
C SER A 142 8.54 -8.75 -7.81
N PHE A 143 7.44 -8.40 -8.48
CA PHE A 143 7.49 -7.65 -9.74
C PHE A 143 6.18 -6.93 -10.05
N MET A 144 6.27 -5.89 -10.88
CA MET A 144 5.09 -5.24 -11.43
C MET A 144 4.47 -6.07 -12.55
N GLY A 145 3.14 -6.25 -12.48
CA GLY A 145 2.39 -6.89 -13.56
C GLY A 145 2.40 -6.00 -14.81
N CYS A 146 2.52 -6.57 -16.00
CA CYS A 146 2.57 -5.88 -17.28
C CYS A 146 3.72 -4.85 -17.45
N GLU A 147 4.66 -4.79 -16.50
CA GLU A 147 5.84 -3.89 -16.56
C GLU A 147 7.13 -4.69 -16.29
N PRO A 148 7.49 -5.63 -17.17
CA PRO A 148 8.72 -6.39 -17.02
C PRO A 148 9.94 -5.46 -17.14
N ARG A 149 10.93 -5.67 -16.27
CA ARG A 149 12.23 -5.01 -16.42
C ARG A 149 12.93 -5.48 -17.68
N ALA A 150 13.60 -4.55 -18.36
CA ALA A 150 14.40 -4.85 -19.55
C ALA A 150 15.66 -5.68 -19.19
N GLU A 151 16.26 -5.40 -18.03
CA GLU A 151 17.51 -5.99 -17.56
C GLU A 151 17.39 -6.54 -16.11
N PRO A 152 18.23 -7.52 -15.73
CA PRO A 152 18.30 -8.04 -14.37
C PRO A 152 18.64 -6.95 -13.32
N PRO A 153 18.25 -7.15 -12.04
CA PRO A 153 17.42 -8.24 -11.54
C PRO A 153 15.95 -8.07 -11.97
N PHE A 154 15.36 -9.09 -12.61
CA PHE A 154 14.01 -9.01 -13.15
C PHE A 154 12.91 -8.99 -12.07
N PHE A 155 13.19 -9.61 -10.93
CA PHE A 155 12.27 -9.78 -9.80
C PHE A 155 12.72 -8.98 -8.58
N ARG A 156 12.95 -7.69 -8.82
CA ARG A 156 13.13 -6.66 -7.79
C ARG A 156 12.19 -5.53 -8.15
N CYS A 157 11.01 -5.57 -7.54
CA CYS A 157 10.00 -4.56 -7.74
C CYS A 157 10.48 -3.27 -7.07
N TYR A 158 10.25 -2.12 -7.69
CA TYR A 158 10.57 -0.85 -7.02
C TYR A 158 9.71 -0.64 -5.75
N MET A 159 8.59 -1.36 -5.66
CA MET A 159 7.78 -1.47 -4.44
C MET A 159 8.51 -2.16 -3.28
N ASP A 160 9.54 -2.96 -3.57
CA ASP A 160 10.39 -3.56 -2.55
C ASP A 160 11.32 -2.54 -1.89
N GLU A 161 11.30 -1.28 -2.32
CA GLU A 161 12.13 -0.18 -1.83
C GLU A 161 11.31 0.96 -1.22
N ILE A 162 10.00 1.03 -1.51
CA ILE A 162 9.10 2.09 -1.03
C ILE A 162 8.66 1.82 0.42
N VAL A 163 8.40 2.90 1.16
CA VAL A 163 7.96 2.87 2.56
C VAL A 163 6.45 2.56 2.63
N ALA A 164 6.11 1.32 2.99
CA ALA A 164 4.77 0.91 3.37
C ALA A 164 4.70 0.64 4.88
N ALA A 165 3.61 1.06 5.52
CA ALA A 165 3.34 0.69 6.91
C ALA A 165 2.83 -0.76 7.02
N LYS A 166 2.06 -1.22 6.03
CA LYS A 166 1.52 -2.57 5.94
C LYS A 166 1.53 -3.07 4.50
N VAL A 167 1.86 -4.34 4.31
CA VAL A 167 1.78 -5.03 3.02
C VAL A 167 1.09 -6.37 3.21
N TYR A 168 0.17 -6.70 2.31
CA TYR A 168 -0.63 -7.92 2.40
C TYR A 168 -0.56 -8.75 1.12
N PHE A 169 -0.65 -10.07 1.28
CA PHE A 169 -1.12 -10.95 0.22
C PHE A 169 -2.63 -11.06 0.29
N ARG A 170 -3.28 -10.87 -0.85
CA ARG A 170 -4.72 -11.01 -1.00
C ARG A 170 -5.05 -12.28 -1.77
N SER A 171 -6.02 -13.02 -1.25
CA SER A 171 -6.71 -14.09 -1.94
C SER A 171 -8.20 -14.06 -1.57
N PRO A 172 -9.08 -14.75 -2.31
CA PRO A 172 -10.49 -14.90 -1.93
C PRO A 172 -10.71 -15.62 -0.61
N PHE A 173 -9.70 -16.31 -0.08
CA PHE A 173 -9.81 -17.14 1.11
C PHE A 173 -9.15 -16.53 2.34
N ALA A 174 -8.17 -15.64 2.13
CA ALA A 174 -7.37 -15.04 3.20
C ALA A 174 -6.70 -13.75 2.74
N THR A 175 -6.54 -12.83 3.68
CA THR A 175 -5.60 -11.71 3.61
C THR A 175 -4.49 -11.97 4.62
N LEU A 176 -3.26 -12.08 4.14
CA LEU A 176 -2.10 -12.41 4.96
C LEU A 176 -1.20 -11.19 5.08
N ASP A 177 -0.85 -10.80 6.30
CA ASP A 177 0.15 -9.77 6.53
C ASP A 177 1.54 -10.31 6.18
N VAL A 178 2.19 -9.65 5.23
CA VAL A 178 3.53 -9.99 4.74
C VAL A 178 4.48 -8.82 4.84
N THR A 179 4.17 -7.82 5.68
CA THR A 179 4.92 -6.57 5.81
C THR A 179 6.41 -6.82 6.06
N SER A 180 6.75 -7.83 6.87
CA SER A 180 8.14 -8.21 7.17
C SER A 180 8.94 -8.71 5.96
N ARG A 181 8.29 -9.16 4.88
CA ARG A 181 8.97 -9.54 3.63
C ARG A 181 9.47 -8.32 2.84
N PHE A 182 8.84 -7.17 3.04
CA PHE A 182 9.11 -5.94 2.28
C PHE A 182 9.96 -4.95 3.06
N GLY A 183 10.75 -5.42 4.04
CA GLY A 183 11.73 -4.60 4.71
C GLY A 183 11.81 -4.72 6.21
N ARG A 184 12.52 -3.75 6.79
CA ARG A 184 12.55 -3.57 8.24
C ARG A 184 11.13 -3.31 8.73
N SER A 185 10.73 -4.09 9.72
CA SER A 185 9.46 -3.97 10.41
C SER A 185 9.66 -4.14 11.92
N CYS A 186 8.67 -3.72 12.69
CA CYS A 186 8.64 -3.86 14.14
C CYS A 186 7.23 -4.23 14.64
N GLU A 187 7.18 -4.75 15.85
CA GLU A 187 5.94 -4.84 16.62
C GLU A 187 5.67 -3.46 17.24
N LEU A 188 4.53 -2.87 16.90
CA LEU A 188 4.14 -1.54 17.36
C LEU A 188 3.22 -1.64 18.57
N ALA A 189 3.56 -0.92 19.64
CA ALA A 189 2.74 -0.76 20.83
C ALA A 189 2.51 0.73 21.12
N VAL A 190 1.25 1.14 21.23
CA VAL A 190 0.86 2.55 21.43
C VAL A 190 -0.12 2.65 22.59
N ALA A 191 0.17 3.51 23.57
CA ALA A 191 -0.77 3.79 24.64
C ALA A 191 -1.96 4.60 24.09
N VAL A 192 -3.16 4.04 24.16
CA VAL A 192 -4.42 4.69 23.76
C VAL A 192 -5.35 4.95 24.94
N GLY A 193 -5.06 4.35 26.11
CA GLY A 193 -5.82 4.55 27.34
C GLY A 193 -6.84 3.44 27.59
N ARG A 194 -7.16 3.25 28.88
CA ARG A 194 -8.00 2.14 29.36
C ARG A 194 -9.47 2.24 28.92
N ASP A 195 -9.93 3.42 28.51
CA ASP A 195 -11.29 3.61 27.98
C ASP A 195 -11.51 2.84 26.66
N HIS A 196 -10.41 2.45 25.99
CA HIS A 196 -10.41 1.62 24.79
C HIS A 196 -10.06 0.15 25.06
N ALA A 197 -9.91 -0.29 26.32
CA ALA A 197 -9.52 -1.65 26.65
C ALA A 197 -10.43 -2.69 25.99
N GLU A 198 -9.81 -3.76 25.50
CA GLU A 198 -10.49 -4.88 24.80
C GLU A 198 -11.20 -4.51 23.50
N ARG A 199 -11.04 -3.27 23.00
CA ARG A 199 -11.62 -2.84 21.72
C ARG A 199 -10.70 -3.15 20.55
N GLU A 200 -11.31 -3.35 19.39
CA GLU A 200 -10.62 -3.29 18.10
C GLU A 200 -10.26 -1.84 17.79
N VAL A 201 -9.08 -1.65 17.21
CA VAL A 201 -8.55 -0.37 16.77
C VAL A 201 -7.85 -0.52 15.43
N HIS A 202 -7.63 0.59 14.76
CA HIS A 202 -7.04 0.62 13.43
C HIS A 202 -5.77 1.45 13.42
N LEU A 203 -4.79 1.02 12.63
CA LEU A 203 -3.58 1.77 12.33
C LEU A 203 -3.78 2.51 11.03
N ASP A 204 -3.58 3.82 11.04
CA ASP A 204 -3.81 4.68 9.90
C ASP A 204 -2.54 5.42 9.46
N VAL A 205 -2.43 5.64 8.15
CA VAL A 205 -1.45 6.54 7.52
C VAL A 205 -2.15 7.76 6.95
N LEU A 206 -1.45 8.90 6.86
CA LEU A 206 -1.99 10.09 6.22
C LEU A 206 -1.76 10.03 4.71
N ASN A 207 -2.84 9.94 3.94
CA ASN A 207 -2.82 9.67 2.50
C ASN A 207 -3.99 10.37 1.79
N SER A 208 -3.68 11.09 0.70
CA SER A 208 -4.65 11.90 -0.05
C SER A 208 -5.45 12.86 0.85
N GLY A 209 -4.76 13.52 1.78
CA GLY A 209 -5.35 14.51 2.70
C GLY A 209 -6.18 13.96 3.85
N GLY A 210 -6.29 12.63 4.00
CA GLY A 210 -7.06 11.98 5.07
C GLY A 210 -6.31 10.82 5.71
N TRP A 211 -6.68 10.48 6.94
CA TRP A 211 -6.20 9.28 7.60
C TRP A 211 -6.86 8.05 6.98
N ARG A 212 -6.06 7.08 6.55
CA ARG A 212 -6.50 5.85 5.87
C ARG A 212 -6.01 4.63 6.62
N THR A 213 -6.94 3.71 6.90
CA THR A 213 -6.63 2.48 7.60
C THR A 213 -5.78 1.55 6.75
N VAL A 214 -4.65 1.14 7.32
CA VAL A 214 -3.72 0.18 6.72
C VAL A 214 -3.65 -1.14 7.47
N GLY A 215 -4.11 -1.20 8.73
CA GLY A 215 -4.13 -2.46 9.48
C GLY A 215 -5.02 -2.41 10.71
N GLY A 216 -5.40 -3.58 11.20
CA GLY A 216 -6.16 -3.74 12.44
C GLY A 216 -5.27 -4.12 13.61
N GLY A 217 -5.73 -3.81 14.81
CA GLY A 217 -5.07 -4.13 16.07
C GLY A 217 -6.08 -4.25 17.20
N ARG A 218 -5.59 -4.62 18.38
CA ARG A 218 -6.41 -4.78 19.58
C ARG A 218 -5.76 -4.08 20.76
N VAL A 219 -6.60 -3.51 21.61
CA VAL A 219 -6.17 -2.87 22.85
C VAL A 219 -6.21 -3.90 23.97
N ASP A 220 -5.09 -4.05 24.69
CA ASP A 220 -5.04 -4.90 25.89
C ASP A 220 -5.72 -4.23 27.10
N GLY A 221 -5.88 -4.98 28.20
CA GLY A 221 -6.51 -4.49 29.43
C GLY A 221 -5.79 -3.29 30.09
N GLU A 222 -4.54 -3.02 29.70
CA GLU A 222 -3.76 -1.86 30.17
C GLU A 222 -3.95 -0.62 29.30
N GLY A 223 -4.73 -0.71 28.22
CA GLY A 223 -4.97 0.41 27.30
C GLY A 223 -3.88 0.58 26.25
N VAL A 224 -3.13 -0.48 25.91
CA VAL A 224 -2.10 -0.45 24.88
C VAL A 224 -2.60 -1.14 23.61
N ALA A 225 -2.68 -0.39 22.52
CA ALA A 225 -2.95 -0.89 21.19
C ALA A 225 -1.72 -1.58 20.60
N ARG A 226 -1.88 -2.78 20.05
CA ARG A 226 -0.78 -3.56 19.45
C ARG A 226 -1.04 -3.88 17.98
N PHE A 227 0.01 -3.73 17.16
CA PHE A 227 0.00 -4.02 15.73
C PHE A 227 1.30 -4.73 15.34
N GLY A 228 1.20 -5.84 14.63
CA GLY A 228 2.35 -6.61 14.19
C GLY A 228 2.15 -7.27 12.83
N PRO A 229 3.18 -7.34 11.98
CA PRO A 229 4.36 -6.46 11.89
C PRO A 229 4.05 -5.11 11.20
N VAL A 230 4.69 -4.01 11.58
CA VAL A 230 4.55 -2.67 10.95
C VAL A 230 5.87 -2.25 10.29
N GLY A 231 5.83 -1.85 9.02
CA GLY A 231 7.00 -1.42 8.27
C GLY A 231 7.59 -0.12 8.84
N CYS A 232 8.92 -0.08 8.99
CA CYS A 232 9.63 1.03 9.62
C CYS A 232 11.04 1.21 9.01
N ARG A 233 11.15 1.16 7.69
CA ARG A 233 12.43 1.45 6.99
C ARG A 233 12.84 2.92 7.12
N GLU A 234 11.85 3.79 7.11
CA GLU A 234 11.98 5.23 7.31
C GLU A 234 10.98 5.67 8.38
N ALA A 235 11.09 6.92 8.84
CA ALA A 235 10.12 7.49 9.76
C ALA A 235 8.75 7.62 9.08
N ILE A 236 7.68 7.21 9.77
CA ILE A 236 6.29 7.24 9.25
C ILE A 236 5.39 7.97 10.24
N LEU A 237 4.55 8.86 9.72
CA LEU A 237 3.46 9.48 10.46
C LEU A 237 2.26 8.54 10.53
N LEU A 238 1.80 8.25 11.74
CA LEU A 238 0.74 7.28 12.03
C LEU A 238 -0.30 7.85 13.00
N LEU A 239 -1.46 7.21 13.01
CA LEU A 239 -2.54 7.42 13.97
C LEU A 239 -3.13 6.07 14.38
N VAL A 240 -3.59 5.96 15.62
CA VAL A 240 -4.50 4.87 16.03
C VAL A 240 -5.92 5.42 16.11
N SER A 241 -6.88 4.73 15.49
CA SER A 241 -8.28 5.13 15.47
C SER A 241 -9.24 4.03 15.93
N GLN A 242 -10.45 4.45 16.26
CA GLN A 242 -11.55 3.62 16.76
C GLN A 242 -12.45 3.09 15.63
N ASN A 243 -12.24 3.52 14.39
CA ASN A 243 -12.97 3.04 13.23
C ASN A 243 -12.07 2.98 12.02
N ALA A 244 -12.31 1.98 11.17
CA ALA A 244 -11.69 1.95 9.86
C ALA A 244 -12.09 3.20 9.07
N ALA A 245 -11.12 3.78 8.38
CA ALA A 245 -11.28 4.90 7.47
C ALA A 245 -10.79 4.48 6.09
N GLY A 246 -11.73 4.33 5.14
CA GLY A 246 -11.43 4.02 3.75
C GLY A 246 -11.07 5.29 2.96
N PHE A 247 -11.04 5.20 1.63
CA PHE A 247 -10.99 6.38 0.75
C PHE A 247 -12.35 7.08 0.62
N ASP A 248 -13.39 6.52 1.22
CA ASP A 248 -14.66 7.20 1.39
C ASP A 248 -14.52 8.41 2.34
N ALA A 249 -15.47 9.33 2.28
CA ALA A 249 -15.46 10.54 3.10
C ALA A 249 -15.79 10.29 4.58
N SER A 250 -15.59 9.06 5.08
CA SER A 250 -15.77 8.75 6.49
C SER A 250 -14.67 9.42 7.31
N GLY A 251 -15.06 10.22 8.29
CA GLY A 251 -14.11 10.84 9.21
C GLY A 251 -13.45 9.79 10.12
N VAL A 252 -12.18 10.00 10.46
CA VAL A 252 -11.49 9.16 11.44
C VAL A 252 -11.84 9.61 12.86
N ARG A 253 -12.08 8.66 13.78
CA ARG A 253 -12.18 8.94 15.22
C ARG A 253 -10.91 8.44 15.89
N ALA A 254 -10.00 9.36 16.21
CA ALA A 254 -8.75 9.00 16.83
C ALA A 254 -8.96 8.34 18.20
N ALA A 255 -8.10 7.39 18.53
CA ALA A 255 -7.95 6.81 19.87
C ALA A 255 -6.78 7.44 20.63
N CYS A 256 -5.85 8.10 19.94
CA CYS A 256 -4.72 8.83 20.51
C CYS A 256 -4.32 10.01 19.63
N ASP A 257 -3.38 10.83 20.09
CA ASP A 257 -2.71 11.82 19.24
C ASP A 257 -1.93 11.10 18.12
N PRO A 258 -1.75 11.73 16.93
CA PRO A 258 -0.83 11.21 15.92
C PRO A 258 0.58 11.01 16.50
N PHE A 259 1.37 10.16 15.86
CA PHE A 259 2.74 9.87 16.31
C PHE A 259 3.64 9.54 15.13
N VAL A 260 4.94 9.71 15.33
CA VAL A 260 5.96 9.26 14.38
C VAL A 260 6.54 7.93 14.86
N LEU A 261 6.53 6.92 13.99
CA LEU A 261 7.30 5.69 14.15
C LEU A 261 8.65 5.86 13.46
N SER A 262 9.73 5.84 14.23
CA SER A 262 11.10 5.94 13.73
C SER A 262 11.61 4.60 13.20
N PRO A 263 12.67 4.60 12.36
CA PRO A 263 13.22 3.35 11.83
C PRO A 263 13.70 2.37 12.88
N ASP A 264 14.14 2.86 14.05
CA ASP A 264 14.57 2.04 15.18
C ASP A 264 13.42 1.40 15.97
N GLY A 265 12.16 1.66 15.58
CA GLY A 265 10.96 1.16 16.25
C GLY A 265 10.48 2.06 17.39
N THR A 266 11.13 3.20 17.63
CA THR A 266 10.68 4.14 18.66
C THR A 266 9.45 4.94 18.20
N VAL A 267 8.55 5.20 19.15
CA VAL A 267 7.33 5.98 18.93
C VAL A 267 7.47 7.35 19.60
N ARG A 268 7.28 8.42 18.82
CA ARG A 268 7.21 9.80 19.32
C ARG A 268 5.81 10.37 19.15
N PRO A 269 5.04 10.54 20.23
CA PRO A 269 3.72 11.19 20.18
C PRO A 269 3.79 12.66 19.73
N LEU A 270 2.81 13.09 18.94
CA LEU A 270 2.64 14.45 18.45
C LEU A 270 1.48 15.14 19.18
N ALA A 271 1.65 15.32 20.50
CA ALA A 271 0.62 15.88 21.38
C ALA A 271 0.46 17.41 21.28
N GLY A 272 1.29 18.09 20.48
CA GLY A 272 1.16 19.51 20.15
C GLY A 272 1.09 20.46 21.35
N ARG A 273 2.04 20.37 22.28
CA ARG A 273 2.04 21.10 23.57
C ARG A 273 3.07 22.22 23.58
N GLY A 274 2.80 23.33 22.89
CA GLY A 274 3.68 24.50 22.89
C GLY A 274 3.06 25.72 22.24
N GLU A 275 3.68 26.87 22.47
CA GLU A 275 3.38 28.10 21.72
C GLU A 275 3.84 27.96 20.26
N PRO A 276 3.14 28.60 19.31
CA PRO A 276 3.61 28.64 17.92
C PRO A 276 5.01 29.26 17.81
N VAL A 277 5.85 28.63 17.00
CA VAL A 277 7.21 29.10 16.68
C VAL A 277 7.28 29.38 15.18
N GLU A 278 8.05 30.39 14.81
CA GLU A 278 8.31 30.70 13.41
C GLU A 278 9.22 29.65 12.78
N ALA A 279 8.83 29.16 11.61
CA ALA A 279 9.62 28.24 10.81
C ALA A 279 9.45 28.52 9.32
N THR A 280 10.54 28.33 8.57
CA THR A 280 10.56 28.62 7.14
C THR A 280 10.24 27.39 6.33
N LEU A 281 9.18 27.46 5.52
CA LEU A 281 8.92 26.53 4.43
C LEU A 281 9.89 26.81 3.29
N ALA A 282 10.63 25.79 2.88
CA ALA A 282 11.65 25.90 1.83
C ALA A 282 11.06 26.36 0.48
N PRO A 283 11.84 27.10 -0.34
CA PRO A 283 11.48 27.47 -1.71
C PRO A 283 11.09 26.29 -2.61
N GLY A 284 10.34 26.57 -3.68
CA GLY A 284 9.92 25.61 -4.70
C GLY A 284 8.84 24.61 -4.26
N ARG A 285 8.30 24.77 -3.04
CA ARG A 285 7.25 23.89 -2.50
C ARG A 285 5.85 24.30 -2.93
N LEU A 286 5.65 25.59 -3.18
CA LEU A 286 4.36 26.18 -3.52
C LEU A 286 4.47 27.05 -4.77
N ALA A 287 3.35 27.28 -5.46
CA ALA A 287 3.30 28.24 -6.55
C ALA A 287 3.53 29.67 -5.99
N PRO A 288 4.49 30.46 -6.52
CA PRO A 288 4.85 31.78 -6.00
C PRO A 288 3.71 32.79 -5.93
N GLY A 289 3.73 33.66 -4.92
CA GLY A 289 2.76 34.74 -4.74
C GLY A 289 1.30 34.33 -4.49
N ARG A 290 1.01 33.03 -4.34
CA ARG A 290 -0.34 32.50 -4.14
C ARG A 290 -0.69 32.45 -2.65
N GLU A 291 -1.97 32.62 -2.34
CA GLU A 291 -2.50 32.49 -0.98
C GLU A 291 -2.85 31.03 -0.67
N TYR A 292 -2.46 30.60 0.54
CA TYR A 292 -2.72 29.27 1.07
C TYR A 292 -3.25 29.36 2.51
N ALA A 293 -3.86 28.27 2.97
CA ALA A 293 -4.17 28.08 4.38
C ALA A 293 -3.20 27.08 5.01
N ILE A 294 -2.92 27.25 6.30
CA ILE A 294 -2.25 26.24 7.12
C ILE A 294 -3.28 25.62 8.04
N ALA A 295 -3.46 24.31 7.94
CA ALA A 295 -4.28 23.52 8.83
C ALA A 295 -3.40 22.76 9.83
N ALA A 296 -3.91 22.54 11.03
CA ALA A 296 -3.29 21.74 12.06
C ALA A 296 -4.26 20.64 12.51
N TRP A 297 -3.75 19.44 12.78
CA TRP A 297 -4.53 18.37 13.38
C TRP A 297 -4.68 18.62 14.88
N THR A 298 -5.91 18.86 15.34
CA THR A 298 -6.25 19.17 16.74
C THR A 298 -7.57 18.50 17.10
N ASP A 299 -7.64 17.83 18.25
CA ASP A 299 -8.86 17.17 18.75
C ASP A 299 -9.54 16.26 17.72
N SER A 300 -8.75 15.40 17.05
CA SER A 300 -9.21 14.47 16.01
C SER A 300 -9.81 15.12 14.75
N ARG A 301 -9.46 16.36 14.44
CA ARG A 301 -9.91 17.04 13.21
C ARG A 301 -8.89 18.03 12.68
N TRP A 302 -9.00 18.34 11.39
CA TRP A 302 -8.26 19.44 10.79
C TRP A 302 -8.91 20.78 11.17
N THR A 303 -8.11 21.69 11.70
CA THR A 303 -8.51 23.07 12.01
C THR A 303 -7.61 24.05 11.29
N ILE A 304 -8.18 25.05 10.62
CA ILE A 304 -7.39 26.13 10.00
C ILE A 304 -6.72 26.94 11.11
N ALA A 305 -5.40 26.92 11.15
CA ALA A 305 -4.57 27.66 12.10
C ALA A 305 -4.20 29.06 11.57
N GLY A 306 -4.23 29.27 10.26
CA GLY A 306 -3.95 30.57 9.66
C GLY A 306 -3.98 30.57 8.13
N ARG A 307 -3.70 31.73 7.55
CA ARG A 307 -3.51 31.93 6.11
C ARG A 307 -2.22 32.67 5.87
N PHE A 308 -1.58 32.40 4.75
CA PHE A 308 -0.33 33.03 4.36
C PHE A 308 -0.23 33.14 2.83
N ARG A 309 0.66 33.98 2.35
CA ARG A 309 1.01 34.08 0.94
C ARG A 309 2.44 33.58 0.76
N SER A 310 2.66 32.70 -0.22
CA SER A 310 4.02 32.26 -0.53
C SER A 310 4.84 33.41 -1.10
N ASP A 311 6.14 33.41 -0.84
CA ASP A 311 7.08 34.37 -1.42
C ASP A 311 7.31 34.16 -2.93
N GLY A 312 8.21 34.95 -3.51
CA GLY A 312 8.56 34.90 -4.93
C GLY A 312 9.28 33.62 -5.37
N GLU A 313 9.79 32.83 -4.43
CA GLU A 313 10.47 31.55 -4.70
C GLU A 313 9.59 30.35 -4.33
N GLY A 314 8.36 30.57 -3.84
CA GLY A 314 7.45 29.51 -3.43
C GLY A 314 7.71 28.95 -2.03
N GLY A 315 8.42 29.70 -1.18
CA GLY A 315 8.58 29.47 0.26
C GLY A 315 7.60 30.30 1.09
N ALA A 316 7.67 30.20 2.42
CA ALA A 316 6.89 31.04 3.35
C ALA A 316 7.45 30.98 4.77
N LEU A 317 7.30 32.06 5.54
CA LEU A 317 7.44 32.03 7.00
C LEU A 317 6.11 31.63 7.63
N LEU A 318 6.11 30.57 8.44
CA LEU A 318 4.93 30.00 9.06
C LEU A 318 5.03 30.06 10.58
N SER A 319 3.91 30.30 11.26
CA SER A 319 3.79 30.16 12.70
C SER A 319 3.17 28.80 13.01
N LEU A 320 3.96 27.88 13.59
CA LEU A 320 3.63 26.46 13.72
C LEU A 320 3.80 25.97 15.15
N VAL A 321 2.92 25.08 15.61
CA VAL A 321 3.05 24.47 16.95
C VAL A 321 4.00 23.26 16.88
N PRO A 322 5.08 23.19 17.67
CA PRO A 322 5.93 21.99 17.71
C PRO A 322 5.15 20.71 18.05
N ASP A 323 5.65 19.57 17.56
CA ASP A 323 5.03 18.25 17.79
C ASP A 323 3.54 18.19 17.42
N ARG A 324 3.13 18.89 16.36
CA ARG A 324 1.77 18.83 15.80
C ARG A 324 1.84 18.61 14.29
N VAL A 325 0.88 17.84 13.77
CA VAL A 325 0.75 17.60 12.33
C VAL A 325 0.12 18.83 11.68
N HIS A 326 0.76 19.34 10.64
CA HIS A 326 0.29 20.45 9.83
C HIS A 326 0.13 20.05 8.37
N GLN A 327 -0.73 20.77 7.66
CA GLN A 327 -1.03 20.56 6.25
C GLN A 327 -1.26 21.91 5.59
N VAL A 328 -0.52 22.21 4.52
CA VAL A 328 -0.80 23.37 3.67
C VAL A 328 -1.93 23.02 2.70
N LEU A 329 -2.89 23.93 2.58
CA LEU A 329 -4.09 23.78 1.75
C LEU A 329 -4.17 24.90 0.70
N ASP A 330 -4.55 24.51 -0.52
CA ASP A 330 -4.96 25.38 -1.61
C ASP A 330 -6.48 25.20 -1.82
N GLY A 331 -7.26 26.15 -1.29
CA GLY A 331 -8.68 25.94 -1.06
C GLY A 331 -8.90 24.80 -0.05
N ASP A 332 -9.62 23.77 -0.46
CA ASP A 332 -9.92 22.59 0.38
C ASP A 332 -9.01 21.39 0.07
N ARG A 333 -7.99 21.55 -0.78
CA ARG A 333 -7.10 20.47 -1.20
C ARG A 333 -5.70 20.62 -0.61
N PRO A 334 -5.04 19.50 -0.23
CA PRO A 334 -3.61 19.52 0.12
C PRO A 334 -2.75 20.10 -1.01
N ALA A 335 -1.89 21.07 -0.68
CA ALA A 335 -0.94 21.67 -1.62
C ALA A 335 0.50 21.12 -1.46
N ALA A 336 0.78 20.42 -0.36
CA ALA A 336 2.04 19.77 -0.05
C ALA A 336 1.78 18.49 0.77
N ARG A 337 2.81 17.68 1.03
CA ARG A 337 2.71 16.59 2.02
C ARG A 337 2.47 17.18 3.43
N PRO A 338 1.85 16.42 4.34
CA PRO A 338 1.77 16.79 5.74
C PRO A 338 3.17 16.85 6.37
N PHE A 339 3.31 17.66 7.41
CA PHE A 339 4.60 17.84 8.07
C PHE A 339 4.45 18.14 9.56
N VAL A 340 5.57 18.02 10.26
CA VAL A 340 5.72 18.36 11.68
C VAL A 340 6.89 19.34 11.83
N LEU A 341 6.78 20.26 12.78
CA LEU A 341 7.90 21.10 13.21
C LEU A 341 8.74 20.33 14.25
N GLU A 342 9.97 19.96 13.88
CA GLU A 342 10.89 19.17 14.69
C GLU A 342 12.22 19.89 14.85
N GLY A 343 12.60 20.22 16.08
CA GLY A 343 13.86 20.93 16.35
C GLY A 343 13.99 22.26 15.59
N GLY A 344 12.86 22.95 15.34
CA GLY A 344 12.81 24.20 14.57
C GLY A 344 12.80 24.02 13.04
N SER A 345 12.81 22.78 12.55
CA SER A 345 12.78 22.47 11.11
C SER A 345 11.49 21.78 10.69
N ILE A 346 11.01 22.09 9.49
CA ILE A 346 9.83 21.44 8.90
C ILE A 346 10.25 20.08 8.33
N VAL A 347 9.67 19.01 8.84
CA VAL A 347 9.89 17.62 8.39
C VAL A 347 8.62 17.09 7.74
N PHE A 348 8.70 16.80 6.45
CA PHE A 348 7.60 16.23 5.67
C PHE A 348 7.54 14.72 5.86
N TYR A 349 6.31 14.21 5.99
CA TYR A 349 6.02 12.79 6.12
C TYR A 349 5.27 12.29 4.92
#